data_AF-A0A955TX43-F1
#
_entry.id   AF-A0A955TX43-F1
#
_cell.length_a   1.000
_cell.length_b   1.000
_cell.length_c   1.000
_cell.angle_alpha   90.00
_cell.angle_beta   90.00
_cell.angle_gamma   90.00
#
_symmetry.space_group_name_H-M   'P 1'
#
loop_
_entity.id
_entity.type
_entity.pdbx_description
1 polymer ?
#
loop_
_entity_poly.entity_id
_entity_poly.type
_entity_poly.pdbx_seq_one_letter_code
_entity_poly.pdbx_strand_id
1 'polypeptide(L)' 'MAIEMRHKWIFSTRFRAGGYGWKSSKLACQRLREAVSEIKKVAKKEPVLGAEGAVRLMEKLWPAL' A
#
# COMPACT_ATOMS: atom_id res chain seq x y z
N MET A 1 16.88 19.30 -2.27
CA MET A 1 15.46 19.08 -2.58
C MET A 1 15.38 17.90 -3.53
N ALA A 2 15.31 16.68 -3.00
CA ALA A 2 15.12 15.51 -3.83
C ALA A 2 13.68 15.52 -4.32
N ILE A 3 13.50 15.71 -5.62
CA ILE A 3 12.23 15.43 -6.28
C ILE A 3 12.15 13.91 -6.28
N GLU A 4 11.62 13.33 -5.20
CA GLU A 4 11.32 11.91 -5.15
C GLU A 4 10.40 11.63 -6.34
N MET A 5 10.90 10.85 -7.29
CA MET A 5 10.09 10.30 -8.37
C MET A 5 9.05 9.39 -7.71
N ARG A 6 7.93 9.99 -7.29
CA ARG A 6 6.85 9.33 -6.56
C ARG A 6 6.44 8.13 -7.38
N HIS A 7 6.89 6.95 -6.99
CA HIS A 7 6.47 5.74 -7.63
C HIS A 7 4.96 5.65 -7.47
N LYS A 8 4.26 5.54 -8.60
CA LYS A 8 2.81 5.54 -8.61
C LYS A 8 2.29 4.18 -8.16
N TRP A 9 2.22 3.99 -6.85
CA TRP A 9 1.70 2.77 -6.22
C TRP A 9 0.24 2.54 -6.59
N ILE A 10 -0.06 1.40 -7.22
CA ILE A 10 -1.40 1.02 -7.65
C ILE A 10 -2.26 0.72 -6.42
N PHE A 11 -1.71 0.04 -5.42
CA PHE A 11 -2.44 -0.28 -4.19
C PHE A 11 -2.97 0.95 -3.46
N SER A 12 -2.28 2.10 -3.55
CA SER A 12 -2.66 3.32 -2.81
C SER A 12 -4.06 3.83 -3.16
N THR A 13 -4.52 3.60 -4.39
CA THR A 13 -5.87 3.95 -4.87
C THR A 13 -6.98 3.07 -4.28
N ARG A 14 -6.61 1.89 -3.77
CA ARG A 14 -7.55 0.89 -3.26
C ARG A 14 -7.81 1.05 -1.75
N PHE A 15 -6.98 1.81 -1.03
CA PHE A 15 -7.20 2.13 0.37
C PHE A 15 -7.89 3.49 0.51
N ARG A 16 -9.19 3.45 0.84
CA ARG A 16 -9.99 4.62 1.19
C ARG A 16 -10.46 4.51 2.63
N ALA A 17 -10.42 5.62 3.37
CA ALA A 17 -10.93 5.69 4.74
C ALA A 17 -12.40 5.25 4.79
N GLY A 18 -12.78 4.43 5.77
CA GLY A 18 -14.12 3.83 5.87
C GLY A 18 -14.51 2.89 4.71
N GLY A 19 -13.57 2.52 3.84
CA GLY A 19 -13.83 1.65 2.69
C GLY A 19 -14.00 0.17 3.04
N TYR A 20 -13.56 -0.22 4.24
CA TYR A 20 -13.62 -1.57 4.76
C TYR A 20 -14.37 -1.56 6.08
N GLY A 21 -15.20 -2.57 6.30
CA GLY A 21 -15.98 -2.76 7.51
C GLY A 21 -16.23 -4.24 7.73
N TRP A 22 -17.03 -4.59 8.73
CA TRP A 22 -17.23 -5.98 9.17
C TRP A 22 -17.60 -6.96 8.03
N LYS A 23 -18.47 -6.53 7.10
CA LYS A 23 -18.89 -7.34 5.94
C LYS A 23 -17.85 -7.43 4.80
N SER A 24 -16.79 -6.62 4.84
CA SER A 24 -15.79 -6.47 3.78
C SER A 24 -14.39 -6.97 4.20
N SER A 25 -14.30 -7.70 5.32
CA SER A 25 -13.02 -8.22 5.85
C SER A 25 -12.26 -9.09 4.85
N LYS A 26 -12.96 -9.93 4.08
CA LYS A 26 -12.35 -10.74 3.00
C LYS A 26 -11.72 -9.88 1.91
N LEU A 27 -12.39 -8.80 1.49
CA LEU A 27 -11.88 -7.88 0.49
C LEU A 27 -10.68 -7.08 1.04
N ALA A 28 -10.76 -6.61 2.29
CA ALA A 28 -9.65 -5.94 2.96
C ALA A 28 -8.38 -6.81 2.98
N CYS A 29 -8.50 -8.08 3.39
CA CYS A 29 -7.41 -9.04 3.39
C CYS A 29 -6.83 -9.27 1.98
N GLN A 30 -7.68 -9.35 0.95
CA GLN A 30 -7.22 -9.50 -0.43
C GLN A 30 -6.43 -8.26 -0.89
N ARG A 31 -6.93 -7.06 -0.62
CA ARG A 31 -6.28 -5.80 -1.00
C ARG A 31 -4.95 -5.58 -0.27
N LEU A 32 -4.87 -6.00 0.99
CA LEU A 32 -3.62 -6.02 1.76
C LEU A 32 -2.57 -6.95 1.10
N ARG A 33 -2.97 -8.16 0.70
CA ARG A 33 -2.08 -9.11 0.02
C ARG A 33 -1.61 -8.60 -1.35
N GLU A 34 -2.50 -7.96 -2.10
CA GLU A 34 -2.16 -7.31 -3.38
C GLU A 34 -1.10 -6.22 -3.17
N ALA A 35 -1.28 -5.34 -2.17
CA ALA A 35 -0.33 -4.29 -1.84
C ALA A 35 1.05 -4.83 -1.45
N VAL A 36 1.09 -5.83 -0.56
CA VAL A 36 2.34 -6.47 -0.13
C VAL A 36 3.05 -7.16 -1.30
N SER A 37 2.30 -7.78 -2.22
CA SER A 37 2.87 -8.39 -3.42
C SER A 37 3.50 -7.36 -4.35
N GLU A 38 2.84 -6.21 -4.55
CA GLU A 38 3.36 -5.09 -5.33
C GLU A 38 4.67 -4.55 -4.72
N ILE A 39 4.68 -4.26 -3.40
CA ILE A 39 5.86 -3.78 -2.68
C ILE A 39 7.00 -4.78 -2.77
N LYS A 40 6.75 -6.07 -2.53
CA LYS A 40 7.78 -7.12 -2.63
C LYS A 40 8.36 -7.25 -4.04
N LYS A 41 7.56 -7.02 -5.09
CA LYS A 41 8.06 -7.03 -6.48
C LYS A 41 9.00 -5.86 -6.75
N VAL A 42 8.66 -4.66 -6.26
CA VAL A 42 9.51 -3.47 -6.40
C VAL A 42 10.77 -3.60 -5.55
N ALA A 43 10.65 -4.07 -4.31
CA ALA A 43 11.78 -4.27 -3.38
C ALA A 43 12.86 -5.21 -3.92
N LYS A 44 12.50 -6.17 -4.80
CA LYS A 44 13.47 -7.05 -5.47
C LYS A 44 14.40 -6.31 -6.44
N LYS A 45 13.94 -5.21 -7.04
CA LYS A 45 14.72 -4.38 -7.95
C LYS A 45 15.34 -3.19 -7.23
N GLU A 46 14.53 -2.52 -6.40
CA GLU A 46 14.89 -1.28 -5.73
C GLU A 46 14.42 -1.34 -4.26
N PRO A 47 15.30 -1.73 -3.33
CA PRO A 47 14.92 -1.95 -1.93
C PRO A 47 14.47 -0.67 -1.22
N VAL A 48 15.07 0.49 -1.57
CA VAL A 48 14.71 1.79 -0.98
C VAL A 48 13.28 2.19 -1.34
N LEU A 49 12.89 2.03 -2.61
CA LEU A 49 11.52 2.25 -3.08
C LEU A 49 10.54 1.26 -2.44
N GLY A 50 10.94 0.00 -2.26
CA GLY A 50 10.15 -0.97 -1.51
C GLY A 50 9.86 -0.53 -0.07
N ALA A 51 10.86 0.05 0.62
CA ALA A 51 10.70 0.58 1.97
C ALA A 51 9.72 1.77 2.00
N GLU A 52 9.81 2.70 1.04
CA GLU A 52 8.85 3.80 0.88
C GLU A 52 7.42 3.28 0.69
N GLY A 53 7.25 2.25 -0.14
CA GLY A 53 5.95 1.59 -0.37
C GLY A 53 5.37 0.97 0.91
N ALA A 54 6.20 0.39 1.76
CA ALA A 54 5.76 -0.18 3.05
C ALA A 54 5.30 0.90 4.02
N VAL A 55 6.04 2.02 4.14
CA VAL A 55 5.64 3.18 4.95
C VAL A 55 4.30 3.72 4.46
N ARG A 56 4.15 3.90 3.14
CA ARG A 56 2.93 4.44 2.53
C ARG A 56 1.71 3.53 2.68
N LEU A 57 1.89 2.21 2.74
CA LEU A 57 0.84 1.27 3.09
C LEU A 57 0.37 1.47 4.53
N MET A 58 1.30 1.65 5.47
CA MET A 58 0.99 1.87 6.89
C MET A 58 0.25 3.21 7.10
N GLU A 59 0.70 4.28 6.44
CA GLU A 59 0.04 5.59 6.45
C GLU A 59 -1.41 5.54 5.98
N LYS A 60 -1.72 4.68 5.00
CA LYS A 60 -3.07 4.52 4.46
C LYS A 60 -3.93 3.56 5.27
N LEU A 61 -3.32 2.64 6.02
CA LEU A 61 -4.02 1.70 6.88
C LEU A 61 -4.52 2.37 8.16
N TRP A 62 -3.71 3.26 8.76
CA TRP A 62 -4.04 3.94 10.01
C TRP A 62 -5.38 4.70 10.02
N PRO A 63 -5.74 5.51 9.00
CA PRO A 63 -7.05 6.17 8.93
C PRO A 63 -8.18 5.26 8.42
N ALA A 64 -7.89 3.99 8.12
CA ALA A 64 -8.87 3.03 7.58
C ALA A 64 -9.31 1.97 8.60
N LEU A 65 -8.68 1.94 9.79
CA LEU A 65 -9.14 1.21 10.99
C LEU A 65 -10.20 2.05 11.73
#